data_AF-A0A0B1SEN1-F1
#
_entry.id   AF-A0A0B1SEN1-F1
#
_cell.length_a   1.000
_cell.length_b   1.000
_cell.length_c   1.000
_cell.angle_alpha   90.00
_cell.angle_beta   90.00
_cell.angle_gamma   90.00
#
_symmetry.space_group_name_H-M   'P 1'
#
loop_
_entity.id
_entity.type
_entity.pdbx_description
1 polymer ?
#
loop_
_entity_poly.entity_id
_entity_poly.type
_entity_poly.pdbx_seq_one_letter_code
_entity_poly.pdbx_strand_id
1 'polypeptide(L)'
;EEKPDVTYADVGGCKDQIEKLREVVETPLLHPERFVNLGIEPPKGVLLYGPPGTGKTLFSMMVKEVTTKCNVQCWSLLTNLMVLIPRGNIKVLMATNRPDTLDPALIRPGRLDRKIEFALPDLAGRAHILKIHAKQMSVERDIRYDLLARLCPNSTGKLMDVWAVFLSTLCRLLSECISYLVLSGQA
;
A
#
# COMPACT_ATOMS: atom_id res chain seq x y z
N GLU A 1 10.70 11.63 -16.11
CA GLU A 1 9.48 11.35 -15.32
C GLU A 1 9.94 10.56 -14.09
N GLU A 2 10.39 11.27 -13.05
CA GLU A 2 10.88 10.62 -11.82
C GLU A 2 9.67 10.08 -11.05
N LYS A 3 9.57 8.75 -10.97
CA LYS A 3 8.58 8.09 -10.12
C LYS A 3 9.00 8.26 -8.67
N PRO A 4 8.09 8.63 -7.76
CA PRO A 4 8.43 8.74 -6.35
C PRO A 4 8.84 7.37 -5.80
N ASP A 5 9.93 7.33 -5.05
CA ASP A 5 10.41 6.15 -4.32
C ASP A 5 9.41 5.82 -3.19
N VAL A 6 8.40 5.00 -3.48
CA VAL A 6 7.42 4.57 -2.48
C VAL A 6 8.03 3.46 -1.63
N THR A 7 8.23 3.73 -0.34
CA THR A 7 8.75 2.76 0.62
C THR A 7 7.63 2.10 1.44
N TYR A 8 7.95 0.99 2.11
CA TYR A 8 7.04 0.35 3.07
C TYR A 8 6.54 1.29 4.17
N ALA A 9 7.28 2.35 4.48
CA ALA A 9 6.91 3.35 5.48
C ALA A 9 5.78 4.28 5.00
N ASP A 10 5.55 4.34 3.69
CA ASP A 10 4.54 5.19 3.06
C ASP A 10 3.19 4.46 2.89
N VAL A 11 3.09 3.21 3.34
CA VAL A 11 1.87 2.40 3.27
C VAL A 11 1.27 2.23 4.67
N GLY A 12 0.22 3.00 4.97
CA GLY A 12 -0.51 2.89 6.23
C GLY A 12 -1.50 1.72 6.25
N GLY A 13 -1.68 1.09 7.42
CA GLY A 13 -2.74 0.10 7.66
C GLY A 13 -2.60 -1.27 6.99
N CYS A 14 -1.47 -1.56 6.32
CA CYS A 14 -1.28 -2.81 5.56
C CYS A 14 -0.09 -3.67 6.06
N LYS A 15 0.20 -3.68 7.37
CA LYS A 15 1.40 -4.35 7.92
C LYS A 15 1.44 -5.85 7.62
N ASP A 16 0.34 -6.55 7.83
CA ASP A 16 0.26 -8.00 7.61
C ASP A 16 0.41 -8.34 6.12
N GLN A 17 -0.13 -7.51 5.24
CA GLN A 17 0.01 -7.65 3.79
C GLN A 17 1.47 -7.44 3.39
N ILE A 18 2.15 -6.43 3.96
CA ILE A 18 3.57 -6.15 3.75
C ILE A 18 4.42 -7.36 4.13
N GLU A 19 4.18 -7.94 5.30
CA GLU A 19 4.93 -9.09 5.78
C GLU A 19 4.76 -10.30 4.86
N LYS A 20 3.53 -10.64 4.49
CA LYS A 20 3.23 -11.71 3.51
C LYS A 20 3.92 -11.47 2.17
N LEU A 21 4.00 -10.22 1.73
CA LEU A 21 4.69 -9.89 0.49
C LEU A 21 6.19 -10.12 0.62
N ARG A 22 6.81 -9.71 1.73
CA ARG A 22 8.25 -9.94 1.97
C ARG A 22 8.59 -11.43 2.01
N GLU A 23 7.73 -12.23 2.62
CA GLU A 23 7.90 -13.68 2.62
C GLU A 23 7.86 -14.28 1.21
N VAL A 24 6.97 -13.76 0.35
CA VAL A 24 6.76 -14.34 -0.98
C VAL A 24 7.73 -13.78 -2.02
N VAL A 25 8.08 -12.49 -1.94
CA VAL A 25 8.91 -11.81 -2.94
C VAL A 25 10.35 -11.68 -2.45
N GLU A 26 10.58 -11.01 -1.32
CA GLU A 26 11.94 -10.70 -0.82
C GLU A 26 12.68 -11.96 -0.34
N THR A 27 12.05 -12.81 0.46
CA THR A 27 12.72 -13.95 1.10
C THR A 27 13.33 -14.92 0.08
N PRO A 28 12.65 -15.32 -1.01
CA PRO A 28 13.27 -16.19 -2.01
C PRO A 28 14.32 -15.48 -2.87
N LEU A 29 14.33 -14.14 -2.90
CA LEU A 29 15.34 -13.36 -3.61
C LEU A 29 16.60 -13.18 -2.77
N LEU A 30 16.44 -12.84 -1.49
CA LEU A 30 17.54 -12.57 -0.55
C LEU A 30 18.13 -13.85 0.05
N HIS A 31 17.30 -14.86 0.28
CA HIS A 31 17.67 -16.10 1.00
C HIS A 31 17.23 -17.38 0.26
N PRO A 32 17.69 -17.60 -0.98
CA PRO A 32 17.35 -18.79 -1.76
C PRO A 32 17.78 -20.11 -1.09
N GLU A 33 18.87 -20.10 -0.33
CA GLU A 33 19.41 -21.25 0.40
C GLU A 33 18.40 -21.85 1.39
N ARG A 34 17.52 -21.02 1.97
CA ARG A 34 16.48 -21.49 2.89
C ARG A 34 15.51 -22.45 2.21
N PHE A 35 15.15 -22.17 0.95
CA PHE A 35 14.23 -23.02 0.17
C PHE A 35 14.89 -24.33 -0.24
N VAL A 36 16.17 -24.28 -0.61
CA VAL A 36 16.96 -25.47 -0.97
C VAL A 36 17.14 -26.40 0.23
N ASN A 37 17.51 -25.85 1.39
CA ASN A 37 17.73 -26.66 2.60
C ASN A 37 16.45 -27.30 3.13
N LEU A 38 15.30 -26.63 2.95
CA LEU A 38 13.99 -27.16 3.32
C LEU A 38 13.40 -28.10 2.26
N GLY A 39 14.00 -28.20 1.07
CA GLY A 39 13.48 -29.01 -0.04
C GLY A 39 12.11 -28.55 -0.54
N ILE A 40 11.75 -27.27 -0.34
CA ILE A 40 10.46 -26.71 -0.74
C ILE A 40 10.61 -25.81 -1.97
N GLU A 41 9.64 -25.86 -2.88
CA GLU A 41 9.59 -24.92 -4.00
C GLU A 41 9.14 -23.53 -3.51
N PRO A 42 9.76 -22.44 -3.98
CA PRO A 42 9.29 -21.11 -3.69
C PRO A 42 7.93 -20.86 -4.37
N PRO A 43 7.06 -20.03 -3.77
CA PRO A 43 5.77 -19.68 -4.34
C PRO A 43 5.90 -19.00 -5.71
N LYS A 44 5.06 -19.41 -6.68
CA LYS A 44 5.12 -18.99 -8.09
C LYS A 44 4.24 -17.77 -8.41
N GLY A 45 3.29 -17.41 -7.55
CA GLY A 45 2.45 -16.25 -7.79
C GLY A 45 1.67 -15.77 -6.59
N VAL A 46 1.30 -14.49 -6.64
CA VAL A 46 0.52 -13.78 -5.63
C VAL A 46 -0.66 -13.10 -6.28
N LEU A 47 -1.85 -13.32 -5.72
CA LEU A 47 -3.06 -12.59 -6.04
C LEU A 47 -3.35 -11.57 -4.93
N LEU A 48 -3.32 -10.29 -5.27
CA LEU A 48 -3.82 -9.19 -4.45
C LEU A 48 -5.30 -8.98 -4.76
N TYR A 49 -6.17 -8.99 -3.75
CA TYR A 49 -7.59 -8.75 -3.95
C TYR A 49 -8.23 -7.98 -2.80
N GLY A 50 -9.34 -7.28 -3.09
CA GLY A 50 -10.10 -6.52 -2.08
C GLY A 50 -10.82 -5.31 -2.68
N PRO A 51 -11.51 -4.48 -1.87
CA PRO A 51 -12.25 -3.32 -2.33
C PRO A 51 -11.37 -2.29 -3.08
N PRO A 52 -11.92 -1.52 -4.03
CA PRO A 52 -11.15 -0.48 -4.71
C PRO A 52 -10.68 0.60 -3.72
N GLY A 53 -9.50 1.18 -3.96
CA GLY A 53 -8.97 2.25 -3.10
C GLY A 53 -8.26 1.79 -1.82
N THR A 54 -8.02 0.49 -1.64
CA THR A 54 -7.25 -0.09 -0.52
C THR A 54 -5.74 -0.18 -0.77
N GLY A 55 -5.22 0.47 -1.81
CA GLY A 55 -3.77 0.56 -2.04
C GLY A 55 -3.12 -0.59 -2.82
N LYS A 56 -3.89 -1.52 -3.41
CA LYS A 56 -3.35 -2.63 -4.25
C LYS A 56 -2.37 -2.16 -5.33
N THR A 57 -2.68 -1.05 -6.01
CA THR A 57 -1.81 -0.49 -7.06
C THR A 57 -0.51 0.08 -6.48
N LEU A 58 -0.58 0.80 -5.36
CA LEU A 58 0.60 1.30 -4.65
C LEU A 58 1.50 0.14 -4.20
N PHE A 59 0.87 -0.94 -3.72
CA PHE A 59 1.56 -2.16 -3.32
C PHE A 59 2.34 -2.81 -4.47
N SER A 60 1.72 -2.86 -5.66
CA SER A 60 2.38 -3.34 -6.89
C SER A 60 3.57 -2.46 -7.29
N MET A 61 3.51 -1.15 -7.07
CA MET A 61 4.63 -0.25 -7.35
C MET A 61 5.80 -0.50 -6.41
N MET A 62 5.52 -0.70 -5.13
CA MET A 62 6.54 -1.01 -4.12
C MET A 62 7.27 -2.33 -4.41
N VAL A 63 6.53 -3.36 -4.84
CA VAL A 63 7.11 -4.64 -5.30
C VAL A 63 8.09 -4.40 -6.45
N LYS A 64 7.68 -3.59 -7.44
CA LYS A 64 8.53 -3.28 -8.58
C LYS A 64 9.84 -2.62 -8.15
N GLU A 65 9.78 -1.72 -7.18
CA GLU A 65 10.95 -1.02 -6.66
C GLU A 65 11.94 -1.98 -5.98
N VAL A 66 11.44 -2.82 -5.06
CA VAL A 66 12.25 -3.86 -4.41
C VAL A 66 12.87 -4.82 -5.42
N THR A 67 12.08 -5.21 -6.43
CA THR A 67 12.50 -6.13 -7.49
C THR A 67 13.59 -5.53 -8.37
N THR A 68 13.49 -4.23 -8.69
CA THR A 68 14.48 -3.50 -9.48
C THR A 68 15.83 -3.44 -8.75
N LYS A 69 15.82 -3.26 -7.42
CA LYS A 69 17.04 -3.31 -6.58
C LYS A 69 17.74 -4.67 -6.62
N CYS A 70 16.98 -5.76 -6.79
CA CYS A 70 17.54 -7.11 -6.91
C CYS A 70 17.98 -7.47 -8.35
N ASN A 71 18.03 -6.50 -9.28
CA ASN A 71 18.31 -6.71 -10.71
C ASN A 71 17.36 -7.72 -11.38
N VAL A 72 16.09 -7.70 -10.94
CA VAL A 72 15.03 -8.58 -11.44
C VAL A 72 14.13 -7.78 -12.38
N GLN A 73 13.81 -8.34 -13.55
CA GLN A 73 12.94 -7.66 -14.51
C GLN A 73 11.48 -7.73 -14.07
N CYS A 74 10.82 -6.58 -13.99
CA CYS A 74 9.41 -6.50 -13.65
C CYS A 74 8.65 -5.76 -14.76
N TRP A 75 7.73 -6.47 -15.40
CA TRP A 75 6.85 -5.91 -16.43
C TRP A 75 5.52 -5.50 -15.79
N SER A 76 5.13 -4.23 -15.98
CA SER A 76 3.85 -3.71 -15.52
C SER A 76 2.99 -3.33 -16.72
N LEU A 77 2.07 -4.22 -17.13
CA LEU A 77 1.02 -3.87 -18.09
C LEU A 77 -0.26 -3.55 -17.29
N LEU A 78 -0.38 -2.27 -16.93
CA LEU A 78 -1.61 -1.56 -16.55
C LEU A 78 -2.38 -1.93 -15.27
N THR A 79 -2.28 -3.13 -14.69
CA THR A 79 -2.78 -3.47 -13.32
C THR A 79 -2.45 -4.92 -12.93
N ASN A 80 -2.00 -5.72 -13.89
CA ASN A 80 -1.49 -7.07 -13.69
C ASN A 80 0.04 -7.00 -13.78
N LEU A 81 0.70 -7.03 -12.62
CA LEU A 81 2.16 -6.96 -12.54
C LEU A 81 2.74 -8.36 -12.76
N MET A 82 3.80 -8.46 -13.54
CA MET A 82 4.55 -9.70 -13.70
C MET A 82 6.01 -9.46 -13.30
N VAL A 83 6.52 -10.27 -12.37
CA VAL A 83 7.90 -10.24 -11.89
C VAL A 83 8.65 -11.45 -12.44
N LEU A 84 9.78 -11.24 -13.10
CA LEU A 84 10.55 -12.26 -13.83
C LEU A 84 11.93 -12.41 -13.18
N ILE A 85 12.13 -13.50 -12.42
CA ILE A 85 13.39 -13.75 -11.69
C ILE A 85 14.42 -14.41 -12.62
N PRO A 86 15.71 -13.99 -12.58
CA PRO A 86 16.77 -14.50 -13.47
C PRO A 86 17.04 -16.01 -13.41
N ARG A 87 16.48 -16.75 -12.45
CA ARG A 87 16.58 -18.22 -12.34
C ARG A 87 15.48 -19.00 -13.09
N GLY A 88 14.68 -18.34 -13.94
CA GLY A 88 13.56 -18.97 -14.66
C GLY A 88 12.29 -19.15 -13.84
N ASN A 89 12.28 -18.75 -12.56
CA ASN A 89 11.08 -18.73 -11.72
C ASN A 89 10.33 -17.41 -11.91
N ILE A 90 9.31 -17.42 -12.77
CA ILE A 90 8.42 -16.27 -12.97
C ILE A 90 7.50 -16.16 -11.77
N LYS A 91 7.47 -14.99 -11.12
CA LYS A 91 6.49 -14.65 -10.08
C LYS A 91 5.42 -13.73 -10.64
N VAL A 92 4.19 -14.21 -10.74
CA VAL A 92 3.08 -13.39 -11.22
C VAL A 92 2.43 -12.66 -10.03
N LEU A 93 2.31 -11.33 -10.09
CA LEU A 93 1.62 -10.53 -9.07
C LEU A 93 0.37 -9.90 -9.67
N MET A 94 -0.77 -10.56 -9.50
CA MET A 94 -2.04 -10.09 -10.07
C MET A 94 -2.80 -9.25 -9.04
N ALA A 95 -3.47 -8.17 -9.47
CA ALA A 95 -4.34 -7.38 -8.61
C ALA A 95 -5.75 -7.30 -9.20
N THR A 96 -6.77 -7.72 -8.44
CA THR A 96 -8.19 -7.62 -8.85
C THR A 96 -9.06 -7.03 -7.75
N ASN A 97 -10.09 -6.27 -8.13
CA ASN A 97 -11.14 -5.87 -7.20
C ASN A 97 -12.29 -6.90 -7.15
N ARG A 98 -12.31 -7.87 -8.07
CA ARG A 98 -13.34 -8.90 -8.25
C ARG A 98 -12.66 -10.27 -8.37
N PRO A 99 -12.36 -10.95 -7.25
CA PRO A 99 -11.74 -12.28 -7.28
C PRO A 99 -12.70 -13.37 -7.80
N ASP A 100 -14.01 -13.13 -7.69
CA ASP A 100 -15.10 -13.97 -8.17
C ASP A 100 -15.14 -14.09 -9.71
N THR A 101 -14.72 -13.04 -10.42
CA THR A 101 -14.65 -13.06 -11.89
C THR A 101 -13.38 -13.73 -12.44
N LEU A 102 -12.47 -14.15 -11.57
CA LEU A 102 -11.20 -14.74 -11.98
C LEU A 102 -11.40 -16.20 -12.41
N ASP A 103 -10.74 -16.62 -13.50
CA ASP A 103 -10.76 -18.03 -13.90
C ASP A 103 -10.21 -18.91 -12.76
N PRO A 104 -10.98 -19.89 -12.24
CA PRO A 104 -10.52 -20.81 -11.21
C PRO A 104 -9.24 -21.56 -11.59
N ALA A 105 -8.94 -21.70 -12.88
CA ALA A 105 -7.69 -22.27 -13.37
C ALA A 105 -6.46 -21.44 -12.97
N LEU A 106 -6.59 -20.12 -12.76
CA LEU A 106 -5.48 -19.25 -12.29
C LEU A 106 -5.21 -19.42 -10.80
N ILE A 107 -6.21 -19.87 -10.04
CA ILE A 107 -6.20 -20.00 -8.58
C ILE A 107 -5.60 -21.35 -8.12
N ARG A 108 -5.36 -22.27 -9.06
CA ARG A 108 -4.80 -23.59 -8.76
C ARG A 108 -3.35 -23.49 -8.30
N PRO A 109 -2.91 -24.40 -7.40
CA PRO A 109 -1.51 -24.53 -7.02
C PRO A 109 -0.59 -24.66 -8.26
N GLY A 110 0.56 -23.98 -8.23
CA GLY A 110 1.50 -23.83 -9.32
C GLY A 110 1.34 -22.55 -10.15
N ARG A 111 0.31 -21.74 -9.88
CA ARG A 111 0.08 -20.42 -10.52
C ARG A 111 0.00 -19.33 -9.45
N LEU A 112 -1.19 -18.92 -9.03
CA LEU A 112 -1.40 -17.92 -7.97
C LEU A 112 -1.52 -18.60 -6.60
N ASP A 113 -0.39 -19.13 -6.11
CA ASP A 113 -0.31 -19.93 -4.87
C ASP A 113 -0.69 -19.13 -3.61
N ARG A 114 -0.39 -17.84 -3.59
CA ARG A 114 -0.61 -16.97 -2.43
C ARG A 114 -1.68 -15.94 -2.73
N LYS A 115 -2.57 -15.75 -1.76
CA LYS A 115 -3.65 -14.78 -1.83
C LYS A 115 -3.48 -13.77 -0.71
N ILE A 116 -3.35 -12.49 -1.06
CA ILE A 116 -3.26 -11.38 -0.11
C ILE A 116 -4.52 -10.55 -0.23
N GLU A 117 -5.31 -10.57 0.84
CA GLU A 117 -6.52 -9.79 0.95
C GLU A 117 -6.21 -8.38 1.50
N PHE A 118 -6.76 -7.38 0.85
CA PHE A 118 -6.78 -5.99 1.29
C PHE A 118 -8.16 -5.65 1.82
N ALA A 119 -8.32 -5.67 3.13
CA ALA A 119 -9.51 -5.20 3.81
C ALA A 119 -9.51 -3.66 3.92
N LEU A 120 -10.60 -3.12 4.45
CA LEU A 120 -10.64 -1.72 4.85
C LEU A 120 -9.69 -1.49 6.03
N PRO A 121 -9.00 -0.34 6.10
CA PRO A 121 -8.09 -0.05 7.19
C PRO A 121 -8.84 0.10 8.53
N ASP A 122 -8.25 -0.48 9.57
CA ASP A 122 -8.67 -0.35 10.96
C ASP A 122 -8.40 1.07 11.50
N LEU A 123 -8.86 1.40 12.70
CA LEU A 123 -8.68 2.74 13.29
C LEU A 123 -7.21 3.18 13.28
N ALA A 124 -6.30 2.29 13.69
CA ALA A 124 -4.88 2.57 13.74
C ALA A 124 -4.29 2.75 12.33
N GLY A 125 -4.69 1.92 11.37
CA GLY A 125 -4.34 2.05 9.96
C GLY A 125 -4.79 3.38 9.37
N ARG A 126 -6.02 3.82 9.65
CA ARG A 126 -6.54 5.13 9.22
C ARG A 126 -5.73 6.29 9.78
N ALA A 127 -5.47 6.29 11.08
CA ALA A 127 -4.65 7.31 11.72
C ALA A 127 -3.24 7.36 11.10
N HIS A 128 -2.68 6.20 10.78
CA HIS A 128 -1.37 6.10 10.13
C HIS A 128 -1.39 6.64 8.69
N ILE A 129 -2.41 6.29 7.88
CA ILE A 129 -2.59 6.84 6.52
C ILE A 129 -2.64 8.37 6.58
N LEU A 130 -3.49 8.92 7.46
CA LEU A 130 -3.59 10.37 7.67
C LEU A 130 -2.25 10.99 8.09
N LYS A 131 -1.50 10.32 8.96
CA LYS A 131 -0.16 10.77 9.39
C LYS A 131 0.86 10.77 8.25
N ILE A 132 0.82 9.79 7.34
CA ILE A 132 1.72 9.73 6.18
C ILE A 132 1.44 10.89 5.24
N HIS A 133 0.17 11.12 4.88
CA HIS A 133 -0.19 12.24 4.00
C HIS A 133 0.04 13.59 4.67
N ALA A 134 -0.18 13.69 5.97
CA ALA A 134 0.13 14.89 6.74
C ALA A 134 1.62 15.26 6.72
N LYS A 135 2.56 14.31 6.59
CA LYS A 135 3.99 14.64 6.42
C LYS A 135 4.29 15.40 5.14
N GLN A 136 3.50 15.16 4.08
CA GLN A 136 3.63 15.88 2.82
C GLN A 136 2.95 17.26 2.84
N MET A 137 2.17 17.55 3.88
CA MET A 137 1.39 18.78 4.03
C MET A 137 1.97 19.68 5.12
N SER A 138 1.82 21.00 4.96
CA SER A 138 2.16 21.96 6.02
C SER A 138 1.04 22.00 7.06
N VAL A 139 1.01 21.01 7.94
CA VAL A 139 0.03 20.93 9.04
C VAL A 139 0.66 21.24 10.39
N GLU A 140 -0.17 21.63 11.35
CA GLU A 140 0.26 21.88 12.74
C GLU A 140 0.77 20.59 13.41
N ARG A 141 1.75 20.72 14.32
CA ARG A 141 2.48 19.58 14.89
C ARG A 141 1.68 18.79 15.94
N ASP A 142 0.60 19.35 16.48
CA ASP A 142 -0.20 18.75 17.56
C ASP A 142 -1.57 18.25 17.07
N ILE A 143 -1.59 17.54 15.95
CA ILE A 143 -2.82 16.96 15.41
C ILE A 143 -3.04 15.56 15.98
N ARG A 144 -4.18 15.36 16.63
CA ARG A 144 -4.64 14.04 17.10
C ARG A 144 -5.29 13.24 15.98
N TYR A 145 -4.48 12.51 15.22
CA TYR A 145 -4.93 11.67 14.10
C TYR A 145 -5.93 10.58 14.49
N ASP A 146 -5.89 10.08 15.74
CA ASP A 146 -6.87 9.10 16.23
C ASP A 146 -8.31 9.63 16.23
N LEU A 147 -8.50 10.92 16.54
CA LEU A 147 -9.82 11.54 16.53
C LEU A 147 -10.33 11.73 15.10
N LEU A 148 -9.45 12.14 14.19
CA LEU A 148 -9.77 12.28 12.78
C LEU A 148 -10.12 10.93 12.15
N ALA A 149 -9.40 9.87 12.53
CA ALA A 149 -9.68 8.50 12.10
C ALA A 149 -11.04 7.98 12.58
N ARG A 150 -11.59 8.51 13.69
CA ARG A 150 -12.95 8.19 14.18
C ARG A 150 -14.03 8.87 13.35
N LEU A 151 -13.77 10.06 12.82
CA LEU A 151 -14.72 10.80 11.96
C LEU A 151 -14.88 10.16 10.57
N CYS A 152 -13.95 9.30 10.18
CA CYS A 152 -13.95 8.58 8.90
C CYS A 152 -14.18 7.06 9.08
N PRO A 153 -15.35 6.61 9.57
CA PRO A 153 -15.64 5.18 9.66
C PRO A 153 -15.75 4.56 8.26
N ASN A 154 -15.21 3.35 8.08
CA ASN A 154 -15.29 2.56 6.84
C ASN A 154 -14.76 3.23 5.57
N SER A 155 -13.99 4.33 5.68
CA SER A 155 -13.37 4.98 4.53
C SER A 155 -12.27 4.11 3.93
N THR A 156 -12.08 4.18 2.61
CA THR A 156 -10.94 3.55 1.92
C THR A 156 -9.70 4.43 2.04
N GLY A 157 -8.50 3.86 1.81
CA GLY A 157 -7.26 4.63 1.80
C GLY A 157 -7.33 5.81 0.82
N LYS A 158 -7.75 5.55 -0.42
CA LYS A 158 -7.93 6.61 -1.43
C LYS A 158 -8.91 7.71 -0.99
N LEU A 159 -9.96 7.36 -0.25
CA LEU A 159 -10.88 8.36 0.29
C LEU A 159 -10.20 9.18 1.40
N MET A 160 -9.40 8.55 2.27
CA MET A 160 -8.62 9.25 3.29
C MET A 160 -7.59 10.21 2.72
N ASP A 161 -6.98 9.88 1.58
CA ASP A 161 -6.05 10.79 0.89
C ASP A 161 -6.75 12.11 0.56
N VAL A 162 -7.99 12.04 0.07
CA VAL A 162 -8.81 13.22 -0.21
C VAL A 162 -9.17 13.95 1.07
N TRP A 163 -9.55 13.23 2.14
CA TRP A 163 -9.84 13.83 3.44
C TRP A 163 -8.63 14.56 4.04
N ALA A 164 -7.41 14.04 3.86
CA ALA A 164 -6.19 14.69 4.32
C ALA A 164 -5.97 16.05 3.63
N VAL A 165 -6.22 16.13 2.32
CA VAL A 165 -6.14 17.39 1.55
C VAL A 165 -7.19 18.39 2.06
N PHE A 166 -8.42 17.94 2.27
CA PHE A 166 -9.47 18.78 2.86
C PHE A 166 -9.10 19.29 4.26
N LEU A 167 -8.54 18.42 5.11
CA LEU A 167 -8.10 18.80 6.45
C LEU A 167 -6.99 19.86 6.41
N SER A 168 -6.02 19.73 5.52
CA SER A 168 -4.96 20.74 5.37
C SER A 168 -5.52 22.11 4.98
N THR A 169 -6.53 22.14 4.11
CA THR A 169 -7.19 23.36 3.65
C THR A 169 -8.04 23.97 4.77
N LEU A 170 -8.81 23.12 5.48
CA LEU A 170 -9.65 23.54 6.60
C LEU A 170 -8.80 24.06 7.78
N CYS A 171 -7.70 23.39 8.14
CA CYS A 171 -6.78 23.85 9.18
C CYS A 171 -6.12 25.18 8.81
N ARG A 172 -5.74 25.36 7.53
CA ARG A 172 -5.18 26.63 7.05
C ARG A 172 -6.21 27.76 7.13
N LEU A 173 -7.43 27.52 6.66
CA LEU A 173 -8.53 28.48 6.75
C LEU A 173 -8.87 28.83 8.21
N LEU A 174 -8.92 27.84 9.11
CA LEU A 174 -9.17 28.08 10.53
C LEU A 174 -8.03 28.87 11.19
N SER A 175 -6.77 28.58 10.86
CA SER A 175 -5.61 29.33 11.35
C SER A 175 -5.58 30.79 10.84
N GLU A 176 -5.92 31.01 9.56
CA GLU A 176 -6.07 32.35 8.98
C GLU A 176 -7.25 33.11 9.61
N CYS A 177 -8.40 32.45 9.82
CA CYS A 177 -9.56 33.05 10.50
C CYS A 177 -9.27 33.42 11.96
N ILE A 178 -8.56 32.57 12.71
CA ILE A 178 -8.15 32.85 14.09
C ILE A 178 -7.16 34.01 14.11
N SER A 179 -6.17 34.03 13.21
CA SER A 179 -5.23 35.13 13.09
C SER A 179 -5.94 36.44 12.76
N TYR A 180 -6.95 36.40 11.89
CA TYR A 180 -7.79 37.55 11.55
C TYR A 180 -8.65 38.02 12.73
N LEU A 181 -9.25 37.11 13.50
CA LEU A 181 -10.02 37.42 14.71
C LEU A 181 -9.16 38.05 15.82
N VAL A 182 -7.93 37.55 16.01
CA VAL A 182 -6.95 38.11 16.96
C VAL A 182 -6.47 39.50 16.51
N LEU A 183 -6.18 39.69 15.21
CA LEU A 183 -5.75 40.99 14.66
C LEU A 183 -6.87 42.03 14.60
N SER A 184 -8.12 41.61 14.47
CA SER A 184 -9.29 42.51 14.46
C SER A 184 -9.79 42.90 15.86
N GLY A 185 -9.12 42.45 16.94
CA GLY A 185 -9.42 42.86 18.31
C GLY A 185 -10.79 42.40 18.81
N GLN A 186 -11.35 41.33 18.21
CA GLN A 186 -12.64 40.74 18.60
C GLN A 186 -12.49 39.59 19.62
N ALA A 187 -11.35 39.50 20.30
CA ALA A 187 -11.07 38.48 21.33
C ALA A 187 -11.26 39.02 22.75
#